data_AF-A0A933Q907-F1
#
_entry.id   AF-A0A933Q907-F1
#
_cell.length_a   1.000
_cell.length_b   1.000
_cell.length_c   1.000
_cell.angle_alpha   90.00
_cell.angle_beta   90.00
_cell.angle_gamma   90.00
#
_symmetry.space_group_name_H-M   'P 1'
#
loop_
_entity.id
_entity.type
_entity.pdbx_description
1 polymer ?
#
loop_
_entity_poly.entity_id
_entity_poly.type
_entity_poly.pdbx_seq_one_letter_code
_entity_poly.pdbx_strand_id
1 'polypeptide(L)'
;MAEPAASDNAAWVDIELPLAPEQALDCVRNIERFLRLNPHLEITRFERAADGRYRLEGLNEMNGLAVSCGLTLQDDGANGFRLDYDSGLKLATTVTAAAHAAGTLLTIREAYRQPENDADLAQVDRSLTPWGVAIRRHLLGLSRWGRLPGYRRWRERVWLGMRPRERRIVRLIAWVTALEFVVFLFVLSILVIESARG
;
A
#
# COMPACT_ATOMS: atom_id res chain seq x y z
N MET A 1 -28.71 12.91 27.16
CA MET A 1 -28.34 11.52 26.78
C MET A 1 -28.13 11.54 25.27
N ALA A 2 -26.99 11.04 24.82
CA ALA A 2 -26.27 11.47 23.63
C ALA A 2 -27.08 11.51 22.31
N GLU A 3 -26.93 12.63 21.63
CA GLU A 3 -27.29 12.87 20.23
C GLU A 3 -26.34 12.03 19.34
N PRO A 4 -26.82 11.40 18.26
CA PRO A 4 -25.96 10.57 17.41
C PRO A 4 -24.93 11.48 16.73
N ALA A 5 -23.65 11.29 17.02
CA ALA A 5 -22.58 11.98 16.30
C ALA A 5 -22.75 11.70 14.80
N ALA A 6 -22.75 12.78 14.02
CA ALA A 6 -23.01 12.79 12.58
C ALA A 6 -22.33 11.62 11.85
N SER A 7 -23.01 11.05 10.87
CA SER A 7 -22.44 10.04 9.97
C SER A 7 -21.19 10.62 9.29
N ASP A 8 -20.01 10.35 9.85
CA ASP A 8 -18.74 10.79 9.30
C ASP A 8 -18.59 10.22 7.89
N ASN A 9 -18.43 11.09 6.89
CA ASN A 9 -18.06 10.69 5.53
C ASN A 9 -16.70 9.99 5.59
N ALA A 10 -16.73 8.67 5.72
CA ALA A 10 -15.54 7.86 5.93
C ALA A 10 -15.62 6.56 5.13
N ALA A 11 -14.45 6.10 4.70
CA ALA A 11 -14.27 4.78 4.11
C ALA A 11 -13.22 4.03 4.90
N TRP A 12 -13.33 2.70 4.99
CA TRP A 12 -12.32 1.89 5.65
C TRP A 12 -12.08 0.58 4.91
N VAL A 13 -10.92 -0.02 5.16
CA VAL A 13 -10.58 -1.37 4.75
C VAL A 13 -9.91 -2.10 5.90
N ASP A 14 -10.32 -3.34 6.10
CA ASP A 14 -9.75 -4.24 7.10
C ASP A 14 -8.83 -5.26 6.42
N ILE A 15 -7.67 -5.49 7.02
CA ILE A 15 -6.62 -6.32 6.47
C ILE A 15 -6.20 -7.35 7.51
N GLU A 16 -6.62 -8.60 7.30
CA GLU A 16 -6.21 -9.72 8.12
C GLU A 16 -4.79 -10.19 7.77
N LEU A 17 -3.95 -10.28 8.80
CA LEU A 17 -2.53 -10.62 8.71
C LEU A 17 -2.15 -11.68 9.75
N PRO A 18 -1.37 -12.71 9.38
CA PRO A 18 -0.79 -13.68 10.31
C PRO A 18 0.47 -13.12 10.98
N LEU A 19 0.38 -11.89 11.51
CA LEU A 19 1.45 -11.16 12.19
C LEU A 19 0.95 -10.68 13.54
N ALA A 20 1.86 -10.35 14.46
CA ALA A 20 1.51 -9.64 15.69
C ALA A 20 1.17 -8.15 15.39
N PRO A 21 0.30 -7.49 16.18
CA PRO A 21 -0.15 -6.13 15.88
C PRO A 21 0.98 -5.11 15.76
N GLU A 22 1.94 -5.19 16.67
CA GLU A 22 3.14 -4.33 16.69
C GLU A 22 3.97 -4.49 15.40
N GLN A 23 4.18 -5.73 14.95
CA GLN A 23 4.93 -6.01 13.73
C GLN A 23 4.22 -5.47 12.48
N ALA A 24 2.88 -5.57 12.45
CA ALA A 24 2.09 -5.01 11.36
C ALA A 24 2.21 -3.48 11.32
N LEU A 25 2.08 -2.82 12.48
CA LEU A 25 2.23 -1.36 12.61
C LEU A 25 3.62 -0.89 12.23
N ASP A 26 4.68 -1.53 12.73
CA ASP A 26 6.07 -1.16 12.42
C ASP A 26 6.35 -1.14 10.92
N CYS A 27 5.73 -2.05 10.17
CA CYS A 27 5.89 -2.10 8.72
C CYS A 27 5.22 -0.91 8.01
N VAL A 28 4.12 -0.38 8.55
CA VAL A 28 3.36 0.74 7.96
C VAL A 28 3.66 2.10 8.60
N ARG A 29 4.41 2.15 9.72
CA ARG A 29 4.86 3.39 10.37
C ARG A 29 5.81 4.23 9.52
N ASN A 30 6.48 3.63 8.53
CA ASN A 30 7.22 4.42 7.54
C ASN A 30 6.23 5.04 6.54
N ILE A 31 5.84 6.30 6.79
CA ILE A 31 4.77 7.01 6.06
C ILE A 31 5.02 7.04 4.54
N GLU A 32 6.25 7.31 4.12
CA GLU A 32 6.57 7.30 2.69
C GLU A 32 6.28 5.93 2.06
N ARG A 33 6.78 4.85 2.69
CA ARG A 33 6.57 3.48 2.18
C ARG A 33 5.08 3.12 2.21
N PHE A 34 4.39 3.46 3.29
CA PHE A 34 2.96 3.24 3.44
C PHE A 34 2.16 3.87 2.29
N LEU A 35 2.41 5.14 1.98
CA LEU A 35 1.77 5.85 0.87
C LEU A 35 2.18 5.27 -0.49
N ARG A 36 3.46 4.91 -0.68
CA ARG A 36 3.95 4.29 -1.93
C ARG A 36 3.35 2.90 -2.21
N LEU A 37 2.80 2.24 -1.19
CA LEU A 37 2.06 0.98 -1.38
C LEU A 37 0.73 1.20 -2.11
N ASN A 38 0.19 2.41 -2.15
CA ASN A 38 -1.00 2.69 -2.93
C ASN A 38 -0.69 2.47 -4.42
N PRO A 39 -1.37 1.52 -5.10
CA PRO A 39 -1.08 1.19 -6.49
C PRO A 39 -1.55 2.25 -7.48
N HIS A 40 -2.22 3.31 -7.03
CA HIS A 40 -2.73 4.39 -7.85
C HIS A 40 -2.16 5.76 -7.46
N LEU A 41 -1.30 5.83 -6.45
CA LEU A 41 -0.61 7.06 -6.09
C LEU A 41 0.82 7.02 -6.65
N GLU A 42 1.08 7.85 -7.66
CA GLU A 42 2.43 8.11 -8.13
C GLU A 42 3.01 9.28 -7.33
N ILE A 43 3.90 8.98 -6.39
CA ILE A 43 4.59 9.99 -5.59
C ILE A 43 5.81 10.49 -6.35
N THR A 44 5.76 11.74 -6.81
CA THR A 44 6.85 12.41 -7.53
C THR A 44 7.81 13.10 -6.56
N ARG A 45 7.29 13.64 -5.45
CA ARG A 45 8.09 14.26 -4.39
C ARG A 45 7.55 13.87 -3.02
N PHE A 46 8.45 13.47 -2.13
CA PHE A 46 8.13 13.22 -0.74
C PHE A 46 9.24 13.79 0.12
N GLU A 47 8.90 14.72 1.01
CA GLU A 47 9.87 15.36 1.89
C GLU A 47 9.39 15.25 3.33
N ARG A 48 10.31 14.84 4.20
CA ARG A 48 10.08 14.89 5.64
C ARG A 48 10.48 16.26 6.16
N ALA A 49 9.53 16.97 6.74
CA ALA A 49 9.78 18.19 7.51
C ALA A 49 10.02 17.85 8.99
N ALA A 50 10.32 18.87 9.79
CA ALA A 50 10.43 18.72 11.24
C ALA A 50 9.09 18.33 11.87
N ASP A 51 9.15 17.71 13.05
CA ASP A 51 8.00 17.49 13.95
C ASP A 51 6.90 16.59 13.37
N GLY A 52 7.27 15.53 12.65
CA GLY A 52 6.28 14.58 12.09
C GLY A 52 5.46 15.14 10.94
N ARG A 53 5.88 16.27 10.35
CA ARG A 53 5.27 16.82 9.15
C ARG A 53 5.94 16.29 7.88
N TYR A 54 5.16 16.17 6.81
CA TYR A 54 5.64 15.74 5.51
C TYR A 54 5.01 16.60 4.42
N ARG A 55 5.69 16.68 3.27
CA ARG A 55 5.14 17.24 2.04
C ARG A 55 5.06 16.15 0.98
N LEU A 56 3.89 16.04 0.37
CA LEU A 56 3.60 15.06 -0.66
C LEU A 56 3.21 15.80 -1.94
N GLU A 57 3.89 15.47 -3.04
CA GLU A 57 3.46 15.81 -4.40
C GLU A 57 3.37 14.54 -5.24
N GLY A 58 2.36 14.46 -6.08
CA GLY A 58 2.13 13.28 -6.90
C GLY A 58 0.94 13.37 -7.83
N LEU A 59 0.57 12.21 -8.38
CA LEU A 59 -0.56 12.02 -9.26
C LEU A 59 -1.41 10.87 -8.75
N ASN A 60 -2.71 11.08 -8.60
CA ASN A 60 -3.66 10.00 -8.40
C ASN A 60 -4.13 9.48 -9.76
N GLU A 61 -3.70 8.27 -10.12
CA GLU A 61 -4.02 7.65 -11.39
C GLU A 61 -5.49 7.26 -11.56
N MET A 62 -6.27 7.17 -10.47
CA MET A 62 -7.69 6.82 -10.56
C MET A 62 -8.55 7.94 -11.14
N ASN A 63 -8.23 9.19 -10.80
CA ASN A 63 -8.96 10.37 -11.27
C ASN A 63 -8.10 11.30 -12.15
N GLY A 64 -6.82 11.00 -12.32
CA GLY A 64 -5.89 11.81 -13.11
C GLY A 64 -5.52 13.15 -12.48
N LEU A 65 -5.85 13.38 -11.22
CA LEU A 65 -5.62 14.65 -10.54
C LEU A 65 -4.25 14.69 -9.87
N ALA A 66 -3.59 15.83 -9.99
CA ALA A 66 -2.39 16.12 -9.21
C ALA A 66 -2.76 16.23 -7.73
N VAL A 67 -1.91 15.65 -6.88
CA VAL A 67 -2.02 15.72 -5.43
C VAL A 67 -0.85 16.56 -4.94
N SER A 68 -1.14 17.60 -4.17
CA SER A 68 -0.13 18.43 -3.49
C SER A 68 -0.68 18.81 -2.13
N CYS A 69 -0.10 18.27 -1.06
CA CYS A 69 -0.58 18.49 0.30
C CYS A 69 0.55 18.34 1.33
N GLY A 70 0.36 19.00 2.47
CA GLY A 70 1.07 18.72 3.70
C GLY A 70 0.38 17.62 4.50
N LEU A 71 1.18 16.81 5.19
CA LEU A 71 0.72 15.73 6.04
C LEU A 71 1.29 15.93 7.44
N THR A 72 0.49 15.68 8.47
CA THR A 72 0.96 15.69 9.87
C THR A 72 0.69 14.34 10.49
N LEU A 73 1.75 13.67 10.96
CA LEU A 73 1.65 12.42 11.69
C LEU A 73 1.33 12.69 13.17
N GLN A 74 0.24 12.12 13.63
CA GLN A 74 -0.16 12.06 15.03
C GLN A 74 -0.03 10.60 15.48
N ASP A 75 0.77 10.36 16.52
CA ASP A 75 0.80 9.04 17.15
C ASP A 75 -0.44 8.87 18.03
N ASP A 76 -1.26 7.86 17.74
CA ASP A 76 -2.48 7.55 18.49
C ASP A 76 -2.20 6.47 19.56
N GLY A 77 -1.01 6.56 20.17
CA GLY A 77 -0.49 5.59 21.13
C GLY A 77 0.05 4.30 20.51
N ALA A 78 -0.03 3.20 21.26
CA ALA A 78 0.60 1.92 20.90
C ALA A 78 -0.12 1.20 19.73
N ASN A 79 -1.39 1.51 19.51
CA ASN A 79 -2.26 0.70 18.63
C ASN A 79 -2.43 1.29 17.23
N GLY A 80 -1.80 2.43 16.93
CA GLY A 80 -2.00 3.07 15.64
C GLY A 80 -1.34 4.43 15.50
N PHE A 81 -1.62 5.05 14.37
CA PHE A 81 -1.28 6.43 14.08
C PHE A 81 -2.33 7.04 13.17
N ARG A 82 -2.35 8.37 13.12
CA ARG A 82 -3.22 9.16 12.26
C ARG A 82 -2.38 10.11 11.43
N LEU A 83 -2.76 10.26 10.17
CA LEU A 83 -2.12 11.16 9.22
C LEU A 83 -3.14 12.20 8.80
N ASP A 84 -3.00 13.44 9.26
CA ASP A 84 -3.88 14.55 8.90
C ASP A 84 -3.38 15.25 7.64
N TYR A 85 -4.32 15.61 6.76
CA TYR A 85 -4.06 16.31 5.50
C TYR A 85 -4.44 17.78 5.67
N ASP A 86 -3.58 18.68 5.21
CA ASP A 86 -3.83 20.13 5.29
C ASP A 86 -4.74 20.68 4.17
N SER A 87 -5.02 19.85 3.16
CA SER A 87 -5.71 20.26 1.93
C SER A 87 -6.31 19.06 1.19
N GLY A 88 -7.28 19.35 0.32
CA GLY A 88 -8.01 18.35 -0.46
C GLY A 88 -9.32 17.90 0.20
N LEU A 89 -9.92 16.84 -0.36
CA LEU A 89 -11.15 16.24 0.18
C LEU A 89 -10.87 15.31 1.37
N LYS A 90 -9.74 14.60 1.33
CA LYS A 90 -9.30 13.69 2.40
C LYS A 90 -8.80 14.53 3.58
N LEU A 91 -9.35 14.30 4.76
CA LEU A 91 -9.02 15.02 5.99
C LEU A 91 -7.99 14.25 6.82
N ALA A 92 -8.18 12.93 6.96
CA ALA A 92 -7.31 12.10 7.76
C ALA A 92 -7.27 10.66 7.26
N THR A 93 -6.13 10.01 7.44
CA THR A 93 -5.96 8.55 7.32
C THR A 93 -5.54 8.00 8.67
N THR A 94 -6.40 7.23 9.31
CA THR A 94 -6.12 6.55 10.57
C THR A 94 -5.78 5.10 10.30
N VAL A 95 -4.69 4.62 10.89
CA VAL A 95 -4.23 3.24 10.81
C VAL A 95 -4.20 2.66 12.21
N THR A 96 -4.91 1.55 12.42
CA THR A 96 -4.93 0.84 13.70
C THR A 96 -4.66 -0.63 13.51
N ALA A 97 -4.06 -1.27 14.50
CA ALA A 97 -3.88 -2.72 14.54
C ALA A 97 -4.40 -3.28 15.85
N ALA A 98 -5.22 -4.32 15.75
CA ALA A 98 -5.74 -5.05 16.89
C ALA A 98 -5.47 -6.55 16.73
N ALA A 99 -5.26 -7.25 17.84
CA ALA A 99 -5.18 -8.70 17.82
C ALA A 99 -6.51 -9.28 17.30
N HIS A 100 -6.43 -10.21 16.35
CA HIS A 100 -7.60 -10.83 15.74
C HIS A 100 -7.29 -12.28 15.34
N ALA A 101 -8.06 -13.22 15.89
CA ALA A 101 -7.82 -14.66 15.73
C ALA A 101 -6.35 -15.04 16.02
N ALA A 102 -5.69 -15.73 15.09
CA ALA A 102 -4.28 -16.13 15.21
C ALA A 102 -3.27 -15.05 14.76
N GLY A 103 -3.72 -13.80 14.55
CA GLY A 103 -2.88 -12.73 14.05
C GLY A 103 -3.44 -11.35 14.38
N THR A 104 -3.52 -10.49 13.36
CA THR A 104 -3.88 -9.08 13.49
C THR A 104 -4.91 -8.68 12.45
N LEU A 105 -5.82 -7.79 12.86
CA LEU A 105 -6.64 -6.98 11.97
C LEU A 105 -6.02 -5.58 11.89
N LEU A 106 -5.49 -5.23 10.72
CA LEU A 106 -5.00 -3.88 10.43
C LEU A 106 -6.12 -3.12 9.72
N THR A 107 -6.65 -2.08 10.35
CA THR A 107 -7.73 -1.24 9.80
C THR A 107 -7.16 0.08 9.34
N ILE A 108 -7.47 0.46 8.10
CA ILE A 108 -7.15 1.76 7.52
C ILE A 108 -8.46 2.47 7.29
N ARG A 109 -8.65 3.62 7.93
CA ARG A 109 -9.85 4.46 7.81
C ARG A 109 -9.46 5.81 7.25
N GLU A 110 -10.17 6.24 6.22
CA GLU A 110 -10.02 7.56 5.63
C GLU A 110 -11.26 8.39 5.95
N ALA A 111 -11.06 9.58 6.51
CA ALA A 111 -12.11 10.56 6.76
C ALA A 111 -12.07 11.64 5.68
N TYR A 112 -13.25 12.06 5.23
CA TYR A 112 -13.45 13.01 4.15
C TYR A 112 -14.35 14.15 4.62
N ARG A 113 -14.12 15.35 4.09
CA ARG A 113 -15.12 16.43 4.21
C ARG A 113 -16.29 16.13 3.29
N GLN A 114 -17.43 16.74 3.58
CA GLN A 114 -18.56 16.69 2.66
C GLN A 114 -18.20 17.44 1.37
N PRO A 115 -18.36 16.82 0.19
CA PRO A 115 -18.11 17.50 -1.07
C PRO A 115 -19.17 18.58 -1.28
N GLU A 116 -18.76 19.77 -1.69
CA GLU A 116 -19.66 20.92 -1.89
C GLU A 116 -19.98 21.15 -3.37
N ASN A 117 -19.19 20.58 -4.29
CA ASN A 117 -19.31 20.77 -5.73
C ASN A 117 -18.80 19.55 -6.52
N ASP A 118 -18.99 19.56 -7.85
CA ASP A 118 -18.55 18.47 -8.73
C ASP A 118 -17.03 18.28 -8.76
N ALA A 119 -16.25 19.35 -8.57
CA ALA A 119 -14.80 19.26 -8.51
C ALA A 119 -14.32 18.54 -7.23
N ASP A 120 -15.06 18.65 -6.13
CA ASP A 120 -14.84 17.89 -4.91
C ASP A 120 -15.20 16.41 -5.10
N LEU A 121 -16.32 16.13 -5.78
CA LEU A 121 -16.71 14.76 -6.10
C LEU A 121 -15.66 14.06 -6.99
N ALA A 122 -15.03 14.78 -7.92
CA ALA A 122 -13.95 14.25 -8.76
C ALA A 122 -12.69 13.86 -7.97
N GLN A 123 -12.49 14.43 -6.77
CA GLN A 123 -11.36 14.07 -5.89
C GLN A 123 -11.59 12.77 -5.12
N VAL A 124 -12.84 12.27 -5.02
CA VAL A 124 -13.14 11.01 -4.34
C VAL A 124 -12.41 9.87 -5.05
N ASP A 125 -11.39 9.35 -4.39
CA ASP A 125 -10.63 8.22 -4.90
C ASP A 125 -11.22 6.91 -4.40
N ARG A 126 -11.27 5.90 -5.27
CA ARG A 126 -11.70 4.53 -4.92
C ARG A 126 -10.50 3.60 -4.73
N SER A 127 -9.37 4.16 -4.29
CA SER A 127 -8.10 3.44 -4.20
C SER A 127 -7.92 2.69 -2.87
N LEU A 128 -8.78 2.92 -1.88
CA LEU A 128 -8.65 2.32 -0.55
C LEU A 128 -8.62 0.79 -0.57
N THR A 129 -9.56 0.14 -1.26
CA THR A 129 -9.59 -1.32 -1.40
C THR A 129 -8.34 -1.88 -2.10
N PRO A 130 -7.95 -1.42 -3.31
CA PRO A 130 -6.73 -1.93 -3.95
C PRO A 130 -5.46 -1.58 -3.17
N TRP A 131 -5.43 -0.48 -2.41
CA TRP A 131 -4.35 -0.16 -1.50
C TRP A 131 -4.26 -1.16 -0.34
N GLY A 132 -5.37 -1.51 0.30
CA GLY A 132 -5.40 -2.54 1.34
C GLY A 132 -4.90 -3.90 0.85
N VAL A 133 -5.29 -4.32 -0.35
CA VAL A 133 -4.78 -5.54 -1.00
C VAL A 133 -3.27 -5.46 -1.25
N ALA A 134 -2.76 -4.30 -1.70
CA ALA A 134 -1.34 -4.08 -1.94
C ALA A 134 -0.52 -4.12 -0.64
N ILE A 135 -1.02 -3.51 0.43
CA ILE A 135 -0.44 -3.58 1.78
C ILE A 135 -0.37 -5.03 2.24
N ARG A 136 -1.49 -5.77 2.18
CA ARG A 136 -1.53 -7.19 2.57
C ARG A 136 -0.47 -8.00 1.84
N ARG A 137 -0.39 -7.87 0.52
CA ARG A 137 0.59 -8.58 -0.30
C ARG A 137 2.03 -8.21 0.07
N HIS A 138 2.28 -6.93 0.38
CA HIS A 138 3.61 -6.48 0.78
C HIS A 138 4.02 -7.06 2.13
N LEU A 139 3.13 -6.99 3.14
CA LEU A 139 3.39 -7.49 4.49
C LEU A 139 3.58 -9.02 4.51
N LEU A 140 2.75 -9.76 3.78
CA LEU A 140 2.93 -11.21 3.62
C LEU A 140 4.24 -11.55 2.90
N GLY A 141 4.61 -10.76 1.89
CA GLY A 141 5.89 -10.90 1.20
C GLY A 141 7.08 -10.68 2.13
N LEU A 142 7.04 -9.65 2.98
CA LEU A 142 8.07 -9.38 3.98
C LEU A 142 8.10 -10.45 5.08
N SER A 143 6.95 -10.94 5.53
CA SER A 143 6.87 -12.05 6.50
C SER A 143 7.55 -13.32 5.96
N ARG A 144 7.27 -13.67 4.70
CA ARG A 144 7.78 -14.89 4.08
C ARG A 144 9.25 -14.80 3.65
N TRP A 145 9.67 -13.65 3.13
CA TRP A 145 10.95 -13.50 2.43
C TRP A 145 11.85 -12.43 3.02
N GLY A 146 11.41 -11.68 4.03
CA GLY A 146 12.16 -10.58 4.63
C GLY A 146 13.46 -11.01 5.31
N ARG A 147 13.57 -12.31 5.67
CA ARG A 147 14.80 -12.92 6.20
C ARG A 147 15.87 -13.14 5.13
N LEU A 148 15.51 -13.17 3.85
CA LEU A 148 16.49 -13.34 2.77
C LEU A 148 17.36 -12.08 2.66
N PRO A 149 18.69 -12.24 2.60
CA PRO A 149 19.59 -11.09 2.49
C PRO A 149 19.30 -10.32 1.20
N GLY A 150 19.12 -9.01 1.33
CA GLY A 150 18.87 -8.12 0.19
C GLY A 150 17.41 -8.05 -0.28
N TYR A 151 16.54 -9.02 0.04
CA TYR A 151 15.14 -9.00 -0.41
C TYR A 151 14.41 -7.75 0.09
N ARG A 152 14.50 -7.47 1.40
CA ARG A 152 13.87 -6.29 2.01
C ARG A 152 14.37 -5.00 1.37
N ARG A 153 15.69 -4.87 1.18
CA ARG A 153 16.30 -3.69 0.55
C ARG A 153 15.84 -3.50 -0.89
N TRP A 154 15.83 -4.56 -1.69
CA TRP A 154 15.33 -4.52 -3.06
C TRP A 154 13.84 -4.13 -3.10
N ARG A 155 13.02 -4.77 -2.25
CA ARG A 155 11.58 -4.52 -2.19
C ARG A 155 11.25 -3.11 -1.73
N GLU A 156 11.94 -2.59 -0.72
CA GLU A 156 11.64 -1.28 -0.15
C GLU A 156 12.26 -0.13 -0.94
N ARG A 157 13.47 -0.31 -1.51
CA ARG A 157 14.19 0.77 -2.20
C ARG A 157 13.96 0.79 -3.70
N VAL A 158 14.04 -0.38 -4.34
CA VAL A 158 13.94 -0.48 -5.80
C VAL A 158 12.48 -0.60 -6.21
N TRP A 159 11.75 -1.58 -5.65
CA TRP A 159 10.38 -1.83 -6.07
C TRP A 159 9.40 -0.71 -5.67
N LEU A 160 9.45 -0.20 -4.42
CA LEU A 160 8.57 0.90 -4.02
C LEU A 160 8.97 2.25 -4.63
N GLY A 161 10.24 2.42 -5.01
CA GLY A 161 10.72 3.61 -5.71
C GLY A 161 10.19 3.75 -7.14
N MET A 162 9.80 2.63 -7.78
CA MET A 162 9.21 2.63 -9.11
C MET A 162 7.80 3.23 -9.13
N ARG A 163 7.46 3.87 -10.24
CA ARG A 163 6.10 4.37 -10.50
C ARG A 163 5.10 3.20 -10.53
N PRO A 164 3.83 3.41 -10.17
CA PRO A 164 2.84 2.33 -10.19
C PRO A 164 2.69 1.66 -11.57
N ARG A 165 2.85 2.41 -12.67
CA ARG A 165 2.91 1.88 -14.05
C ARG A 165 4.08 0.92 -14.25
N GLU A 166 5.27 1.32 -13.85
CA GLU A 166 6.49 0.51 -13.97
C GLU A 166 6.34 -0.80 -13.19
N ARG A 167 5.79 -0.76 -11.97
CA ARG A 167 5.50 -1.96 -11.17
C ARG A 167 4.52 -2.92 -11.83
N ARG A 168 3.61 -2.42 -12.69
CA ARG A 168 2.72 -3.29 -13.49
C ARG A 168 3.50 -3.93 -14.63
N ILE A 169 4.30 -3.15 -15.37
CA ILE A 169 5.13 -3.65 -16.48
C ILE A 169 6.12 -4.72 -15.99
N VAL A 170 6.85 -4.46 -14.91
CA VAL A 170 7.81 -5.43 -14.35
C VAL A 170 7.12 -6.74 -13.92
N ARG A 171 5.88 -6.66 -13.39
CA ARG A 171 5.10 -7.88 -13.11
C ARG A 171 4.76 -8.66 -14.37
N LEU A 172 4.37 -7.98 -15.44
CA LEU A 172 4.06 -8.63 -16.72
C LEU A 172 5.30 -9.31 -17.29
N ILE A 173 6.44 -8.62 -17.30
CA ILE A 173 7.73 -9.18 -17.74
C ILE A 173 8.07 -10.43 -16.91
N ALA A 174 7.99 -10.34 -15.58
CA ALA A 174 8.29 -11.48 -14.71
C ALA A 174 7.38 -12.69 -14.99
N TRP A 175 6.10 -12.46 -15.28
CA TRP A 175 5.17 -13.54 -15.65
C TRP A 175 5.50 -14.17 -17.00
N VAL A 176 5.84 -13.34 -18.00
CA VAL A 176 6.27 -13.83 -19.32
C VAL A 176 7.54 -14.67 -19.18
N THR A 177 8.56 -14.17 -18.47
CA THR A 177 9.80 -14.92 -18.22
C THR A 177 9.57 -16.22 -17.46
N ALA A 178 8.66 -16.24 -16.48
CA ALA A 178 8.30 -17.48 -15.77
C ALA A 178 7.64 -18.51 -16.71
N LEU A 179 6.77 -18.05 -17.61
CA LEU A 179 6.16 -18.91 -18.62
C LEU A 179 7.20 -19.47 -19.60
N GLU A 180 8.10 -18.62 -20.10
CA GLU A 180 9.20 -19.02 -20.98
C GLU A 180 10.08 -20.08 -20.30
N PHE A 181 10.39 -19.91 -19.01
CA PHE A 181 11.18 -20.87 -18.25
C PHE A 181 10.46 -22.22 -18.09
N VAL A 182 9.15 -22.22 -17.88
CA VAL A 182 8.34 -23.46 -17.82
C VAL A 182 8.35 -24.19 -19.16
N VAL A 183 8.20 -23.48 -20.28
CA VAL A 183 8.28 -24.06 -21.63
C VAL A 183 9.67 -24.63 -21.89
N PHE A 184 10.72 -23.91 -21.50
CA PHE A 184 12.10 -24.39 -21.61
C PHE A 184 12.31 -25.70 -20.83
N LEU A 185 11.85 -25.78 -19.59
CA LEU A 185 11.93 -27.00 -18.79
C LEU A 185 11.14 -28.16 -19.42
N PHE A 186 10.00 -27.88 -20.05
CA PHE A 186 9.20 -28.89 -20.73
C PHE A 186 9.94 -29.49 -21.93
N VAL A 187 10.53 -28.65 -22.79
CA VAL A 187 11.35 -29.09 -23.93
C VAL A 187 12.57 -29.88 -23.45
N LEU A 188 13.27 -29.38 -22.43
CA LEU A 188 14.43 -30.08 -21.84
C LEU A 188 14.03 -31.46 -21.30
N SER A 189 12.87 -31.56 -20.64
CA SER A 189 12.38 -32.82 -20.09
C SER A 189 12.10 -33.84 -21.19
N ILE A 190 11.50 -33.43 -22.31
CA ILE A 190 11.27 -34.31 -23.47
C ILE A 190 12.60 -34.84 -24.01
N LEU A 191 13.60 -33.95 -24.20
CA LEU A 191 14.92 -34.35 -24.70
C LEU A 191 15.64 -35.33 -23.77
N VAL A 192 15.52 -35.15 -22.45
CA VAL A 192 16.11 -36.08 -21.48
C VAL A 192 15.40 -37.45 -21.53
N ILE A 193 14.07 -37.47 -21.68
CA ILE A 193 13.31 -38.73 -21.80
C ILE A 193 13.64 -39.45 -23.10
N GLU A 194 13.79 -38.72 -24.20
CA GLU A 194 14.15 -39.27 -25.50
C GLU A 194 15.57 -39.85 -25.50
N SER A 195 16.54 -39.12 -24.94
CA SER A 195 17.93 -39.59 -24.83
C SER A 195 18.11 -40.76 -23.85
N ALA A 196 17.21 -40.94 -22.89
CA ALA A 196 17.20 -42.12 -22.02
C ALA A 196 16.55 -43.38 -22.65
N ARG A 197 15.88 -43.23 -23.80
CA ARG A 197 15.21 -44.33 -24.52
C ARG A 197 15.96 -44.84 -25.75
N GLY A 198 16.97 -44.10 -26.22
CA GLY A 198 17.87 -44.50 -27.32
C GLY A 198 19.17 -45.07 -26.81
#